data_AF-A0A9E3YJ61-F1
#
_entry.id   AF-A0A9E3YJ61-F1
#
_cell.length_a   1.000
_cell.length_b   1.000
_cell.length_c   1.000
_cell.angle_alpha   90.00
_cell.angle_beta   90.00
_cell.angle_gamma   90.00
#
_symmetry.space_group_name_H-M   'P 1'
#
loop_
_entity.id
_entity.type
_entity.pdbx_description
1 polymer ?
#
loop_
_entity_poly.entity_id
_entity_poly.type
_entity_poly.pdbx_seq_one_letter_code
_entity_poly.pdbx_strand_id
1 'polypeptide(L)' 'MYDVHAVRRDFPILSRQVNGKPLVYLDNGASAQKPRVVIDAMNHAYSMEYANVHRGLHTLSNLATD' A
#
# COMPACT_ATOMS: atom_id res chain seq x y z
N MET A 1 5.18 0.36 24.55
CA MET A 1 3.70 0.21 24.59
C MET A 1 3.18 0.28 23.16
N TYR A 2 2.19 -0.53 22.79
CA TYR A 2 1.65 -0.58 21.42
C TYR A 2 0.48 0.41 21.26
N ASP A 3 0.59 1.36 20.32
CA ASP A 3 -0.46 2.34 20.01
C ASP A 3 -1.28 1.90 18.78
N VAL A 4 -2.45 1.29 19.04
CA VAL A 4 -3.37 0.84 17.98
C VAL A 4 -3.98 1.99 17.20
N HIS A 5 -4.13 3.18 17.79
CA HIS A 5 -4.68 4.34 17.09
C HIS A 5 -3.66 4.90 16.08
N ALA A 6 -2.36 4.88 16.42
CA ALA A 6 -1.30 5.18 15.46
C ALA A 6 -1.34 4.21 14.27
N VAL A 7 -1.36 2.91 14.54
CA VAL A 7 -1.40 1.89 13.48
C VAL A 7 -2.63 2.08 12.59
N ARG A 8 -3.83 2.32 13.15
CA ARG A 8 -5.05 2.54 12.34
C ARG A 8 -4.96 3.75 11.42
N ARG A 9 -4.24 4.81 11.79
CA ARG A 9 -4.03 6.01 10.94
C ARG A 9 -3.20 5.69 9.69
N ASP A 10 -2.42 4.61 9.72
CA ASP A 10 -1.65 4.18 8.56
C ASP A 10 -2.50 3.45 7.52
N PHE A 11 -3.72 2.99 7.84
CA PHE A 11 -4.62 2.30 6.91
C PHE A 11 -5.80 3.23 6.54
N PRO A 12 -5.71 3.99 5.44
CA PRO A 12 -6.66 5.06 5.14
C PRO A 12 -8.11 4.57 5.02
N ILE A 13 -8.31 3.35 4.51
CA ILE A 13 -9.65 2.78 4.34
C ILE A 13 -10.41 2.59 5.67
N LEU A 14 -9.72 2.47 6.79
CA LEU A 14 -10.34 2.26 8.10
C LEU A 14 -11.08 3.51 8.64
N SER A 15 -10.91 4.68 8.01
CA SER A 15 -11.71 5.88 8.32
C SER A 15 -12.98 6.00 7.46
N ARG A 16 -13.21 5.09 6.51
CA ARG A 16 -14.37 5.13 5.61
C ARG A 16 -15.65 4.75 6.32
N GLN A 17 -16.77 5.27 5.81
CA GLN A 17 -18.11 4.73 6.11
C GLN A 17 -18.58 3.79 5.00
N VAL A 18 -19.33 2.75 5.40
CA VAL A 18 -20.03 1.83 4.51
C VAL A 18 -21.48 1.77 4.98
N ASN A 19 -22.44 1.98 4.07
CA ASN A 19 -23.87 2.03 4.39
C ASN A 19 -24.19 3.05 5.51
N GLY A 20 -23.51 4.21 5.49
CA GLY A 20 -23.68 5.28 6.48
C GLY A 20 -23.15 4.96 7.88
N LYS A 21 -22.35 3.89 8.05
CA LYS A 21 -21.79 3.48 9.34
C LYS A 21 -20.26 3.35 9.26
N PRO A 22 -19.51 3.57 10.36
CA PRO A 22 -18.07 3.34 10.38
C PRO A 22 -17.71 1.91 9.96
N LEU A 23 -16.68 1.77 9.13
CA LEU A 23 -16.20 0.46 8.68
C LEU A 23 -15.61 -0.35 9.84
N VAL A 24 -16.13 -1.56 10.03
CA VAL A 24 -15.54 -2.60 10.88
C VAL A 24 -15.20 -3.80 9.99
N TYR A 25 -13.95 -3.87 9.53
CA TYR A 25 -13.50 -4.90 8.60
C TYR A 25 -12.96 -6.12 9.35
N LEU A 26 -13.75 -7.20 9.39
CA LEU A 26 -13.44 -8.45 10.12
C LEU A 26 -13.16 -9.64 9.20
N ASP A 27 -12.90 -9.40 7.91
CA ASP A 27 -12.62 -10.43 6.90
C ASP A 27 -11.12 -10.46 6.50
N ASN A 28 -10.24 -10.18 7.47
CA ASN A 28 -8.80 -10.10 7.23
C ASN A 28 -8.17 -11.45 6.82
N GLY A 29 -8.83 -12.56 7.12
CA GLY A 29 -8.39 -13.90 6.72
C GLY A 29 -8.49 -14.14 5.22
N ALA A 30 -9.42 -13.48 4.53
CA ALA A 30 -9.51 -13.51 3.07
C ALA A 30 -8.49 -12.55 2.43
N SER A 31 -8.39 -11.31 2.93
CA SER A 31 -7.33 -10.36 2.53
C SER A 31 -7.25 -9.20 3.53
N ALA A 32 -6.03 -8.71 3.80
CA ALA A 32 -5.84 -7.58 4.70
C ALA A 32 -5.90 -6.21 3.98
N GLN A 33 -6.28 -5.16 4.70
CA GLN A 33 -6.18 -3.78 4.22
C GLN A 33 -4.71 -3.36 4.08
N LYS A 34 -4.44 -2.35 3.26
CA LYS A 34 -3.06 -1.92 2.94
C LYS A 34 -2.73 -0.62 3.69
N PRO A 35 -1.57 -0.55 4.35
CA PRO A 35 -1.12 0.71 4.93
C PRO A 35 -0.63 1.64 3.81
N ARG A 36 -0.59 2.94 4.12
CA ARG A 36 -0.21 3.99 3.17
C ARG A 36 1.19 3.79 2.60
N VAL A 37 2.15 3.32 3.39
CA VAL A 37 3.51 3.01 2.90
C VAL A 37 3.53 2.01 1.74
N VAL A 38 2.62 1.02 1.73
CA VAL A 38 2.50 0.05 0.63
C VAL A 38 1.87 0.70 -0.60
N ILE A 39 0.84 1.52 -0.39
CA ILE A 39 0.15 2.25 -1.46
C ILE A 39 1.14 3.23 -2.14
N ASP A 40 1.87 3.99 -1.34
CA ASP A 40 2.83 4.99 -1.81
C ASP A 40 3.99 4.33 -2.56
N ALA A 41 4.51 3.20 -2.07
CA ALA A 41 5.54 2.44 -2.76
C ALA A 41 5.07 1.94 -4.13
N MET A 42 3.86 1.37 -4.22
CA MET A 42 3.29 0.95 -5.51
C MET A 42 3.12 2.15 -6.45
N ASN A 43 2.57 3.26 -5.94
CA ASN A 43 2.38 4.47 -6.74
C ASN A 43 3.71 5.02 -7.25
N HIS A 44 4.75 5.04 -6.41
CA HIS A 44 6.09 5.49 -6.78
C HIS A 44 6.68 4.61 -7.88
N ALA A 45 6.67 3.29 -7.66
CA ALA A 45 7.18 2.32 -8.62
C ALA A 45 6.52 2.49 -10.00
N TYR A 46 5.19 2.61 -10.06
CA TYR A 46 4.47 2.76 -11.33
C TYR A 46 4.59 4.13 -11.98
N SER A 47 4.77 5.20 -11.20
CA SER A 47 4.82 6.57 -11.73
C SER A 47 6.22 7.07 -12.07
N MET A 48 7.25 6.54 -11.41
CA MET A 48 8.63 7.06 -11.50
C MET A 48 9.65 6.01 -11.94
N GLU A 49 9.43 4.73 -11.65
CA GLU A 49 10.47 3.69 -11.75
C GLU A 49 10.06 2.52 -12.65
N TYR A 50 8.93 2.62 -13.35
CA TYR A 50 8.37 1.49 -14.08
C TYR A 50 9.23 1.09 -15.29
N ALA A 51 9.74 -0.14 -15.25
CA ALA A 51 10.37 -0.81 -16.37
C ALA A 51 10.25 -2.33 -16.24
N ASN A 52 10.57 -3.04 -17.31
CA ASN A 52 10.73 -4.49 -17.23
C ASN A 52 11.98 -4.82 -16.37
N VAL A 53 11.86 -5.82 -15.49
CA VAL A 53 12.90 -6.24 -14.54
C VAL A 53 13.97 -7.15 -15.16
N HIS A 54 13.82 -7.51 -16.43
CA HIS A 54 14.80 -8.32 -17.15
C HIS A 54 16.05 -7.51 -17.50
N ARG A 55 16.92 -7.27 -16.49
CA ARG A 55 18.29 -6.74 -16.56
C ARG A 55 18.58 -5.89 -17.80
N GLY A 56 17.75 -4.88 -18.04
CA GLY A 56 18.00 -3.89 -19.05
C GLY A 56 19.21 -3.07 -18.61
N LEU A 57 20.16 -2.80 -19.51
CA LEU A 57 21.34 -2.00 -19.22
C LEU A 57 21.03 -0.51 -18.93
N HIS A 58 19.75 -0.13 -18.87
CA HIS A 58 19.29 1.25 -18.72
C HIS A 58 18.73 1.51 -17.31
N THR A 59 18.88 2.76 -16.84
CA THR A 59 18.63 3.21 -15.46
C THR A 59 17.29 2.75 -14.89
N LEU A 60 16.20 2.87 -15.64
CA LEU A 60 14.87 2.47 -15.15
C LEU A 60 14.72 0.96 -14.92
N SER A 61 15.43 0.10 -15.67
CA SER A 61 15.37 -1.35 -15.44
C SER A 61 16.07 -1.75 -14.14
N ASN A 62 17.13 -1.03 -13.76
CA ASN A 62 17.77 -1.22 -12.47
C ASN A 62 16.85 -0.74 -11.33
N LEU A 63 16.27 0.47 -11.44
CA LEU A 63 15.33 0.99 -10.43
C LEU A 63 14.09 0.11 -10.23
N ALA A 64 13.60 -0.56 -11.28
CA ALA A 64 12.47 -1.47 -11.17
C ALA A 64 12.82 -2.83 -10.52
N THR A 65 14.11 -3.17 -10.42
CA THR A 65 14.60 -4.48 -9.96
C THR A 65 15.08 -4.45 -8.50
N ASP A 66 15.71 -3.36 -8.08
CA ASP A 66 16.24 -3.14 -6.73
C ASP A 66 15.12 -2.81 -5.71
#